data_AF-A0A096DPD8-F1
#
_entry.id   AF-A0A096DPD8-F1
#
_cell.length_a   1.000
_cell.length_b   1.000
_cell.length_c   1.000
_cell.angle_alpha   90.00
_cell.angle_beta   90.00
_cell.angle_gamma   90.00
#
_symmetry.space_group_name_H-M   'P 1'
#
loop_
_entity.id
_entity.type
_entity.pdbx_description
1 polymer ?
#
loop_
_entity_poly.entity_id
_entity_poly.type
_entity_poly.pdbx_seq_one_letter_code
_entity_poly.pdbx_strand_id
1 'polypeptide(L)' 'MQKDFKSLRQKTKLTTKEAAKKLGISLSMLYKIEQGHRKPSVDLIQRMSEVYSCSINDIFLALKITNRDNEITDIA' A
#
# COMPACT_ATOMS: atom_id res chain seq x y z
N MET A 1 13.79 6.51 9.51
CA MET A 1 13.62 6.33 8.04
C MET A 1 12.28 5.64 7.80
N GLN A 2 11.19 6.37 7.59
CA GLN A 2 9.88 5.76 7.32
C GLN A 2 9.90 5.13 5.92
N LYS A 3 9.50 3.87 5.78
CA LYS A 3 9.42 3.17 4.50
C LYS A 3 8.05 3.45 3.87
N ASP A 4 8.01 4.27 2.83
CA ASP A 4 6.77 4.50 2.08
C ASP A 4 6.40 3.25 1.27
N PHE A 5 5.10 2.96 1.13
CA PHE A 5 4.60 1.83 0.35
C PHE A 5 5.17 1.78 -1.09
N LYS A 6 5.34 2.96 -1.70
CA LYS A 6 6.01 3.13 -3.01
C LYS A 6 7.41 2.50 -3.07
N SER A 7 8.14 2.49 -1.96
CA SER A 7 9.50 1.93 -1.89
C SER A 7 9.51 0.40 -2.08
N LEU A 8 8.45 -0.30 -1.67
CA LEU A 8 8.30 -1.75 -1.91
C LEU A 8 8.24 -2.05 -3.41
N ARG A 9 7.43 -1.28 -4.14
CA ARG A 9 7.39 -1.38 -5.61
C ARG A 9 8.74 -1.04 -6.23
N GLN A 10 9.39 0.05 -5.82
CA GLN A 10 10.65 0.50 -6.42
C GLN A 10 11.78 -0.54 -6.29
N LYS A 11 11.83 -1.31 -5.19
CA LYS A 11 12.79 -2.42 -5.02
C LYS A 11 12.64 -3.52 -6.07
N THR A 12 11.43 -3.71 -6.58
CA THR A 12 11.15 -4.68 -7.66
C THR A 12 11.38 -4.13 -9.06
N LYS A 13 11.87 -2.89 -9.18
CA LYS A 13 12.10 -2.18 -10.46
C LYS A 13 10.85 -2.07 -11.34
N LEU A 14 9.66 -2.22 -10.76
CA LEU A 14 8.40 -2.07 -11.48
C LEU A 14 7.98 -0.60 -11.56
N THR A 15 7.53 -0.18 -12.73
CA THR A 15 6.77 1.08 -12.88
C THR A 15 5.40 0.95 -12.21
N THR A 16 4.77 2.08 -11.87
CA THR A 16 3.41 2.08 -11.30
C THR A 16 2.42 1.42 -12.26
N LYS A 17 2.59 1.60 -13.58
CA LYS A 17 1.74 0.98 -14.61
C LYS A 17 1.89 -0.54 -14.66
N GLU A 18 3.10 -1.05 -14.60
CA GLU A 18 3.35 -2.50 -14.57
C GLU A 18 2.85 -3.14 -13.28
N ALA A 19 3.08 -2.48 -12.14
CA ALA A 19 2.58 -2.95 -10.85
C ALA A 19 1.04 -2.99 -10.83
N ALA A 20 0.36 -1.94 -11.30
CA ALA A 20 -1.10 -1.92 -11.39
C ALA A 20 -1.64 -3.05 -12.28
N LYS A 21 -0.99 -3.30 -13.43
CA LYS A 21 -1.34 -4.41 -14.32
C LYS A 21 -1.15 -5.78 -13.65
N LYS A 22 -0.01 -6.01 -13.00
CA LYS A 22 0.26 -7.27 -12.27
C LYS A 22 -0.69 -7.48 -11.10
N LEU A 23 -1.08 -6.40 -10.45
CA LEU A 23 -2.05 -6.40 -9.35
C LEU A 23 -3.51 -6.39 -9.82
N GLY A 24 -3.80 -6.41 -11.13
CA GLY A 24 -5.17 -6.41 -11.63
C GLY A 24 -6.03 -5.24 -11.11
N ILE A 25 -5.42 -4.07 -10.86
CA ILE A 25 -6.12 -2.86 -10.40
C ILE A 25 -5.86 -1.69 -11.35
N SER A 26 -6.67 -0.64 -11.25
CA SER A 26 -6.43 0.58 -12.02
C SER A 26 -5.20 1.32 -11.52
N LEU A 27 -4.53 2.03 -12.44
CA LEU A 27 -3.38 2.89 -12.11
C LEU A 27 -3.75 3.93 -11.04
N SER A 28 -4.93 4.54 -11.15
CA SER A 28 -5.45 5.51 -10.17
C SER A 28 -5.63 4.88 -8.78
N MET A 29 -6.11 3.63 -8.71
CA MET A 29 -6.23 2.92 -7.44
C MET A 29 -4.86 2.71 -6.79
N LEU A 30 -3.86 2.28 -7.57
CA LEU A 30 -2.50 2.10 -7.04
C LEU A 30 -1.90 3.44 -6.55
N TYR A 31 -2.11 4.55 -7.27
CA TYR A 31 -1.68 5.88 -6.80
C TYR A 31 -2.32 6.25 -5.46
N LYS A 32 -3.64 6.07 -5.32
CA LYS A 32 -4.35 6.34 -4.05
C LYS A 32 -3.82 5.49 -2.91
N ILE A 33 -3.44 4.24 -3.18
CA ILE A 33 -2.83 3.35 -2.18
C ILE A 33 -1.42 3.83 -1.82
N GLU A 34 -0.57 4.14 -2.80
CA GLU A 34 0.79 4.65 -2.57
C GLU A 34 0.81 5.97 -1.81
N GLN A 35 -0.23 6.79 -1.95
CA GLN A 35 -0.42 8.05 -1.22
C GLN A 35 -1.12 7.88 0.14
N GLY A 36 -1.58 6.67 0.48
CA GLY A 36 -2.29 6.39 1.73
C GLY A 36 -3.78 6.83 1.74
N HIS A 37 -4.31 7.33 0.63
CA HIS A 37 -5.73 7.70 0.49
C HIS A 37 -6.68 6.50 0.39
N ARG A 38 -6.15 5.29 0.18
CA ARG A 38 -6.97 4.07 0.10
C ARG A 38 -6.26 2.89 0.75
N LYS A 39 -6.98 2.20 1.65
CA LYS A 39 -6.54 0.91 2.20
C LYS A 39 -6.87 -0.22 1.20
N PRO A 40 -5.90 -1.06 0.81
CA PRO A 40 -6.15 -2.25 -0.01
C PRO A 40 -6.93 -3.32 0.77
N SER A 41 -7.65 -4.18 0.06
CA SER A 41 -8.29 -5.37 0.66
C SER A 41 -7.25 -6.43 1.03
N VAL A 42 -7.64 -7.40 1.86
CA VAL A 42 -6.78 -8.54 2.24
C VAL A 42 -6.30 -9.31 1.01
N ASP A 43 -7.20 -9.58 0.05
CA ASP A 43 -6.84 -10.18 -1.24
C ASP A 43 -5.79 -9.37 -2.01
N LEU A 44 -5.95 -8.04 -2.05
CA LEU A 44 -5.00 -7.18 -2.73
C LEU A 44 -3.65 -7.15 -2.00
N ILE A 45 -3.65 -7.19 -0.65
CA ILE A 45 -2.43 -7.29 0.16
C ILE A 45 -1.68 -8.59 -0.14
N GLN A 46 -2.39 -9.72 -0.26
CA GLN A 46 -1.80 -11.00 -0.63
C GLN A 46 -1.11 -10.90 -2.00
N ARG A 47 -1.81 -10.38 -3.01
CA ARG A 47 -1.24 -10.18 -4.36
C ARG A 47 -0.07 -9.18 -4.36
N MET A 48 -0.11 -8.15 -3.52
CA MET A 48 1.00 -7.22 -3.35
C MET A 48 2.24 -7.89 -2.76
N SER A 49 2.08 -8.78 -1.78
CA SER A 49 3.19 -9.53 -1.19
C SER A 49 3.92 -10.38 -2.24
N GLU A 50 3.16 -11.01 -3.14
CA GLU A 50 3.68 -11.83 -4.23
C GLU A 50 4.37 -10.96 -5.30
N VAL A 51 3.71 -9.91 -5.78
CA VAL A 51 4.23 -9.03 -6.85
C VAL A 51 5.46 -8.25 -6.39
N TYR A 52 5.51 -7.86 -5.12
CA TYR A 52 6.63 -7.09 -4.55
C TYR A 52 7.69 -7.96 -3.88
N SER A 53 7.52 -9.28 -3.87
CA SER A 53 8.45 -10.23 -3.24
C SER A 53 8.81 -9.83 -1.81
N CYS A 54 7.80 -9.47 -1.02
CA CYS A 54 7.95 -9.07 0.37
C CYS A 54 6.92 -9.79 1.26
N SER A 55 7.10 -9.70 2.57
CA SER A 55 6.14 -10.29 3.50
C SER A 55 4.87 -9.45 3.59
N ILE A 56 3.75 -10.09 3.96
CA ILE A 56 2.51 -9.39 4.30
C ILE A 56 2.76 -8.36 5.42
N ASN A 57 3.61 -8.65 6.39
CA ASN A 57 3.99 -7.71 7.45
C ASN A 57 4.69 -6.45 6.90
N ASP A 58 5.55 -6.59 5.88
CA ASP A 58 6.17 -5.44 5.22
C ASP A 58 5.12 -4.53 4.56
N ILE A 59 4.09 -5.13 3.95
CA ILE A 59 2.96 -4.41 3.36
C ILE A 59 2.18 -3.64 4.44
N PHE A 60 1.81 -4.30 5.53
CA PHE A 60 1.09 -3.68 6.64
C PHE A 60 1.86 -2.51 7.27
N LEU A 61 3.16 -2.71 7.51
CA LEU A 61 4.04 -1.67 8.07
C LEU A 61 4.16 -0.47 7.13
N ALA A 62 4.30 -0.71 5.82
CA ALA A 62 4.46 0.34 4.83
C ALA A 62 3.16 1.12 4.56
N LEU A 63 2.00 0.49 4.70
CA LEU A 63 0.69 1.14 4.61
C LEU A 63 0.30 1.91 5.88
N LYS A 64 1.13 1.86 6.93
CA LYS A 64 0.84 2.42 8.26
C LYS A 64 -0.58 2.04 8.72
N ILE A 65 -0.98 0.79 8.46
CA ILE A 65 -2.20 0.23 9.05
C ILE A 65 -1.87 -0.04 10.52
N THR A 66 -1.72 1.04 11.27
CA THR A 66 -1.69 1.08 12.73
C THR A 66 -2.97 1.82 13.07
N ASN A 67 -3.79 1.28 13.99
CA ASN A 67 -4.96 1.96 14.51
C ASN A 67 -4.63 3.44 14.78
N ARG A 68 -5.10 4.32 13.90
CA ARG A 68 -5.10 5.76 14.13
C ARG A 68 -6.47 6.33 13.77
N ASP A 69 -7.50 5.54 14.05
CA ASP A 69 -8.84 6.06 14.26
C ASP A 69 -8.96 6.32 15.77
N ASN A 70 -8.29 7.38 16.22
CA ASN A 70 -8.72 8.16 17.38
C ASN A 70 -8.16 9.58 17.23
N GLU A 71 -8.56 10.24 16.14
CA GLU A 71 -8.71 11.70 16.21
C GLU A 71 -9.93 11.96 17.10
N ILE A 72 -9.69 12.12 18.41
CA ILE A 72 -10.59 12.94 19.22
C ILE A 72 -10.42 14.36 18.69
N THR A 73 -11.19 14.70 17.67
CA THR A 73 -11.43 16.09 17.26
C THR A 73 -12.94 16.28 17.33
N ASP A 74 -13.41 16.52 18.56
CA ASP A 74 -14.44 17.50 18.90
C ASP A 74 -14.88 17.21 20.34
N ILE A 75 -14.21 17.86 21.29
CA ILE A 75 -14.86 18.26 22.54
C ILE A 75 -15.04 19.76 22.40
N ALA A 76 -16.31 20.15 22.42
CA ALA A 76 -16.84 21.50 22.39
C ALA A 76 -16.25 22.43 23.46
#